data_AF-A0A3D5FNS9-F1
#
_entry.id   AF-A0A3D5FNS9-F1
#
_cell.length_a   1.000
_cell.length_b   1.000
_cell.length_c   1.000
_cell.angle_alpha   90.00
_cell.angle_beta   90.00
_cell.angle_gamma   90.00
#
_symmetry.space_group_name_H-M   'P 1'
#
loop_
_entity.id
_entity.type
_entity.pdbx_description
1 polymer ?
#
loop_
_entity_poly.entity_id
_entity_poly.type
_entity_poly.pdbx_seq_one_letter_code
_entity_poly.pdbx_strand_id
1 'polypeptide(L)' 'MIKIGCNYLSFKGAEISVEDFIQTCHELRLDCVDFHQRAFASQDTDYLLGMKRQCLDLGLPVGYLGMGGGFA' A
#
# COMPACT_ATOMS: atom_id res chain seq x y z
N MET A 1 -20.35 -3.08 -9.35
CA MET A 1 -19.82 -3.81 -8.17
C MET A 1 -19.02 -2.82 -7.34
N ILE A 2 -19.10 -2.89 -6.02
CA ILE A 2 -18.30 -2.05 -5.12
C ILE A 2 -16.90 -2.67 -5.05
N LYS A 3 -15.85 -1.86 -5.18
CA LYS A 3 -14.45 -2.29 -5.02
C LYS A 3 -14.04 -2.22 -3.55
N ILE A 4 -13.26 -3.19 -3.09
CA ILE A 4 -12.77 -3.29 -1.72
C ILE A 4 -11.25 -3.12 -1.70
N GLY A 5 -10.78 -2.09 -0.99
CA GLY A 5 -9.37 -1.80 -0.78
C GLY A 5 -8.96 -1.91 0.69
N CYS A 6 -7.66 -1.94 0.94
CA CYS A 6 -7.09 -1.87 2.29
C CYS A 6 -6.07 -0.75 2.39
N ASN A 7 -6.19 0.06 3.44
CA ASN A 7 -5.18 1.04 3.79
C ASN A 7 -4.09 0.41 4.65
N TYR A 8 -2.82 0.71 4.36
CA TYR A 8 -1.66 0.26 5.14
C TYR A 8 -1.83 0.47 6.66
N LEU A 9 -2.45 1.59 7.07
CA LEU A 9 -2.68 1.90 8.50
C LEU A 9 -3.68 0.96 9.19
N SER A 10 -4.35 0.07 8.47
CA SER A 10 -5.22 -0.98 9.03
C SER A 10 -4.42 -1.98 9.89
N PHE A 11 -3.12 -2.14 9.62
CA PHE A 11 -2.21 -2.99 10.40
C PHE A 11 -1.73 -2.25 11.66
N LYS A 12 -2.63 -2.08 12.64
CA LYS A 12 -2.33 -1.38 13.90
C LYS A 12 -1.26 -2.12 14.70
N GLY A 13 -0.10 -1.49 14.90
CA GLY A 13 0.93 -1.94 15.86
C GLY A 13 1.83 -3.08 15.40
N ALA A 14 1.66 -3.59 14.18
CA ALA A 14 2.60 -4.51 13.56
C ALA A 14 3.50 -3.73 12.59
N GLU A 15 4.81 -3.88 12.71
CA GLU A 15 5.73 -3.52 11.64
C GLU A 15 5.59 -4.58 10.54
N ILE A 16 4.81 -4.27 9.51
CA ILE A 16 4.71 -5.07 8.29
C ILE A 16 5.52 -4.35 7.21
N SER A 17 6.29 -5.08 6.41
CA SER A 17 6.93 -4.48 5.24
C SER A 17 5.88 -4.10 4.20
N VAL A 18 6.22 -3.19 3.28
CA VAL A 18 5.32 -2.83 2.18
C VAL A 18 5.06 -4.03 1.28
N GLU A 19 6.09 -4.86 1.09
CA GLU A 19 6.07 -6.07 0.29
C GLU A 19 5.11 -7.10 0.89
N ASP A 20 5.20 -7.36 2.20
CA ASP A 20 4.30 -8.28 2.91
C ASP A 20 2.87 -7.75 2.96
N PHE A 21 2.70 -6.42 3.08
CA PHE A 21 1.39 -5.79 3.01
C PHE A 21 0.72 -6.00 1.64
N ILE A 22 1.45 -5.75 0.54
CA ILE A 22 0.95 -5.98 -0.82
C ILE A 22 0.60 -7.45 -1.01
N GLN A 23 1.49 -8.35 -0.58
CA GLN A 23 1.27 -9.79 -0.69
C GLN A 23 0.02 -10.24 0.08
N THR A 24 -0.16 -9.73 1.30
CA THR A 24 -1.36 -10.00 2.11
C THR A 24 -2.63 -9.54 1.39
N CYS A 25 -2.61 -8.35 0.78
CA CYS A 25 -3.76 -7.83 0.03
C CYS A 25 -4.08 -8.67 -1.21
N HIS A 26 -3.05 -9.22 -1.87
CA HIS A 26 -3.19 -10.10 -3.02
C HIS A 26 -3.83 -11.44 -2.60
N GLU A 27 -3.35 -12.04 -1.51
CA GLU A 27 -3.87 -13.30 -0.97
C GLU A 27 -5.32 -13.18 -0.53
N LEU A 28 -5.71 -12.02 0.03
CA LEU A 28 -7.09 -11.69 0.38
C LEU A 28 -7.96 -11.33 -0.84
N ARG A 29 -7.38 -11.26 -2.04
CA ARG A 29 -8.05 -10.92 -3.30
C ARG A 29 -8.76 -9.57 -3.26
N LEU A 30 -8.12 -8.57 -2.66
CA LEU A 30 -8.61 -7.20 -2.66
C LEU A 30 -8.49 -6.58 -4.06
N ASP A 31 -9.28 -5.53 -4.32
CA ASP A 31 -9.32 -4.85 -5.62
C ASP A 31 -8.24 -3.77 -5.77
N CYS A 32 -7.71 -3.26 -4.65
CA CYS A 32 -6.71 -2.20 -4.63
C CYS A 32 -6.00 -2.12 -3.27
N VAL A 33 -4.88 -1.40 -3.25
CA VAL A 33 -4.14 -1.05 -2.03
C VAL A 33 -4.06 0.46 -1.86
N ASP A 34 -4.12 0.91 -0.62
CA ASP A 34 -3.95 2.31 -0.27
C ASP A 34 -2.76 2.47 0.67
N PHE A 35 -1.86 3.38 0.32
CA PHE A 35 -0.66 3.63 1.10
C PHE A 35 -0.80 4.88 1.95
N HIS A 36 -0.07 4.87 3.06
CA HIS A 36 0.26 6.07 3.82
C HIS A 36 1.77 6.28 3.71
N GLN A 37 2.26 7.52 3.74
CA GLN A 37 3.70 7.83 3.66
C GLN A 37 4.59 7.05 4.66
N ARG A 38 4.02 6.66 5.81
CA ARG A 38 4.70 5.84 6.84
C ARG A 38 4.93 4.38 6.43
N ALA A 39 4.28 3.91 5.37
CA ALA A 39 4.53 2.59 4.82
C ALA A 39 5.93 2.53 4.19
N PHE A 40 6.38 3.63 3.58
CA PHE A 40 7.56 3.62 2.74
C PHE A 40 8.85 3.71 3.55
N ALA A 41 9.74 2.74 3.32
CA ALA A 41 11.08 2.74 3.90
C ALA A 41 12.02 3.76 3.21
N SER A 42 11.71 4.16 1.98
CA SER A 42 12.44 5.18 1.22
C SER A 42 11.48 6.01 0.35
N GLN A 43 11.90 7.21 -0.04
CA GLN A 43 11.23 8.06 -1.02
C GLN A 43 11.96 8.07 -2.37
N ASP A 44 13.00 7.26 -2.53
CA ASP A 44 13.78 7.18 -3.76
C ASP A 44 12.94 6.64 -4.91
N THR A 45 13.18 7.18 -6.11
CA THR A 45 12.39 6.83 -7.29
C THR A 45 12.43 5.34 -7.61
N ASP A 46 13.60 4.70 -7.49
CA ASP A 46 13.75 3.26 -7.77
C ASP A 46 12.95 2.39 -6.79
N TYR A 47 12.94 2.75 -5.50
CA TYR A 47 12.15 2.07 -4.49
C TYR A 47 10.65 2.19 -4.77
N LEU A 48 10.16 3.41 -5.02
CA LEU A 48 8.75 3.66 -5.30
C LEU A 48 8.30 2.99 -6.61
N LEU A 49 9.17 2.95 -7.63
CA LEU A 49 8.91 2.23 -8.87
C LEU A 49 8.87 0.72 -8.67
N GLY A 50 9.77 0.16 -7.86
CA GLY A 50 9.78 -1.27 -7.52
C GLY A 50 8.47 -1.69 -6.86
N MET A 51 8.06 -0.97 -5.82
CA MET A 51 6.78 -1.19 -5.15
C MET A 51 5.60 -1.06 -6.12
N LYS A 52 5.55 0.02 -6.91
CA LYS A 52 4.46 0.24 -7.87
C LYS A 52 4.37 -0.90 -8.89
N ARG A 53 5.51 -1.42 -9.36
CA ARG A 53 5.55 -2.58 -10.27
C ARG A 53 4.98 -3.83 -9.59
N GLN A 54 5.40 -4.13 -8.37
CA GLN A 54 4.87 -5.27 -7.61
C GLN A 54 3.33 -5.20 -7.48
N CYS A 55 2.79 -4.03 -7.14
CA CYS A 55 1.35 -3.80 -7.13
C CYS A 55 0.68 -4.13 -8.46
N LEU A 56 1.23 -3.65 -9.58
CA LEU A 56 0.68 -3.88 -10.92
C LEU A 56 0.78 -5.35 -11.34
N ASP A 57 1.90 -6.00 -11.07
CA ASP A 57 2.14 -7.41 -11.41
C ASP A 57 1.17 -8.34 -10.68
N LEU A 58 0.74 -7.94 -9.46
CA LEU A 58 -0.24 -8.67 -8.65
C LEU A 58 -1.70 -8.25 -8.89
N GLY A 59 -1.96 -7.33 -9.82
CA GLY A 59 -3.30 -6.85 -10.14
C GLY A 59 -3.91 -5.94 -9.07
N LEU A 60 -3.09 -5.32 -8.22
CA LEU A 60 -3.49 -4.44 -7.12
C LEU A 60 -3.16 -2.98 -7.46
N PRO A 61 -4.00 -2.24 -8.20
CA PRO A 61 -3.78 -0.82 -8.44
C PRO A 61 -3.73 -0.04 -7.11
N VAL A 62 -2.92 1.02 -7.09
CA VAL A 62 -2.89 1.95 -5.95
C VAL A 62 -4.13 2.84 -6.01
N GLY A 63 -5.03 2.71 -5.03
CA GLY A 63 -6.29 3.46 -4.98
C GLY A 63 -6.12 4.85 -4.40
N TYR A 64 -5.29 4.96 -3.36
CA TYR A 64 -5.04 6.20 -2.65
C TYR A 64 -3.61 6.24 -2.08
N LEU A 65 -3.02 7.43 -2.10
CA LEU A 65 -1.79 7.73 -1.37
C LEU A 65 -2.08 8.87 -0.38
N GLY A 66 -2.13 8.50 0.90
CA GLY A 66 -2.30 9.44 1.99
C GLY A 66 -0.98 10.11 2.35
N MET A 67 -0.90 11.40 2.07
CA MET A 67 0.15 12.30 2.55
C MET A 67 -0.47 13.19 3.63
N GLY A 68 -0.07 13.06 4.89
CA GLY A 68 -0.63 13.93 5.93
C GLY A 68 -0.30 13.56 7.38
N GLY A 69 0.23 14.54 8.11
CA GLY A 69 0.26 14.56 9.57
C GLY A 69 -0.51 15.79 10.04
N GLY A 70 -1.70 15.59 10.61
CA GLY A 70 -2.49 16.60 11.32
C GLY A 70 -3.07 17.72 10.46
N PHE A 71 -4.38 17.98 10.59
CA PHE A 71 -4.85 19.36 10.44
C PHE A 71 -4.15 20.15 11.55
N ALA A 72 -3.16 20.98 11.19
CA ALA A 72 -2.59 21.98 12.08
C ALA A 72 -3.49 23.21 12.11
#